data_AF-A0A4Q5LM36-F1
#
_entry.id   AF-A0A4Q5LM36-F1
#
_cell.length_a   1.000
_cell.length_b   1.000
_cell.length_c   1.000
_cell.angle_alpha   90.00
_cell.angle_beta   90.00
_cell.angle_gamma   90.00
#
_symmetry.space_group_name_H-M   'P 1'
#
loop_
_entity.id
_entity.type
_entity.pdbx_description
1 polymer ?
#
loop_
_entity_poly.entity_id
_entity_poly.type
_entity_poly.pdbx_seq_one_letter_code
_entity_poly.pdbx_strand_id
1 'polypeptide(L)'
;MALIVCLSGCNETSKPKATETQVNPSVVLNTKKDKQEIQKLVRNLLVWAEDHKQVPDLLPFIVNRQDSTVTGFDLSKLKGIDDSLRNTGFFSDEFINNYNKIIQVLYSKMKDKQIAPFYTGEIPPFGFATDADPWCYCQEVPYDHPNPFGLVDVHIIELNNEDGKLYWTWGSLPKDALADWKDVRYNFNVKKEGDKWKISYLQGFDIKMI
;
A
#
# COMPACT_ATOMS: atom_id res chain seq x y z
N MET A 1 -50.88 31.40 -53.12
CA MET A 1 -50.30 30.08 -53.46
C MET A 1 -48.97 30.33 -54.16
N ALA A 2 -47.93 29.55 -53.79
CA ALA A 2 -46.61 29.43 -54.42
C ALA A 2 -45.53 30.53 -54.19
N LEU A 3 -44.54 30.12 -53.38
CA LEU A 3 -43.13 30.53 -53.32
C LEU A 3 -42.40 30.39 -54.67
N ILE A 4 -41.41 31.26 -54.95
CA ILE A 4 -40.07 31.00 -55.58
C ILE A 4 -39.15 32.17 -55.14
N VAL A 5 -38.31 32.09 -54.10
CA VAL A 5 -36.91 31.61 -54.00
C VAL A 5 -35.99 31.99 -55.17
N CYS A 6 -35.01 32.86 -54.92
CA CYS A 6 -33.59 32.57 -55.23
C CYS A 6 -32.63 33.52 -54.52
N LEU A 7 -31.60 32.90 -53.96
CA LEU A 7 -30.54 33.44 -53.11
C LEU A 7 -29.47 34.14 -53.93
N SER A 8 -28.79 35.11 -53.33
CA SER A 8 -27.40 35.45 -53.66
C SER A 8 -26.69 35.79 -52.35
N GLY A 9 -25.78 34.90 -51.97
CA GLY A 9 -25.11 34.87 -50.68
C GLY A 9 -23.98 35.89 -50.55
N CYS A 10 -23.74 36.30 -49.30
CA CYS A 10 -22.47 36.82 -48.84
C CYS A 10 -21.77 35.73 -48.01
N ASN A 11 -20.52 35.44 -48.37
CA ASN A 11 -19.57 34.69 -47.56
C ASN A 11 -19.14 35.57 -46.39
N GLU A 12 -19.49 35.19 -45.17
CA GLU A 12 -18.76 35.64 -43.97
C GLU A 12 -17.95 34.47 -43.42
N THR A 13 -16.63 34.58 -43.58
CA THR A 13 -15.64 33.78 -42.88
C THR A 13 -15.75 34.02 -41.38
N SER A 14 -16.27 33.03 -40.65
CA SER A 14 -16.23 32.99 -39.19
C SER A 14 -14.79 32.78 -38.72
N LYS A 15 -14.29 33.72 -37.90
CA LYS A 15 -13.05 33.52 -37.14
C LYS A 15 -13.28 32.42 -36.10
N PRO A 16 -12.35 31.47 -35.92
CA PRO A 16 -12.46 30.49 -34.86
C PRO A 16 -12.33 31.19 -33.50
N LYS A 17 -13.33 30.95 -32.65
CA LYS A 17 -13.37 31.35 -31.26
C LYS A 17 -12.21 30.66 -30.54
N ALA A 18 -11.27 31.44 -29.99
CA ALA A 18 -10.23 30.91 -29.13
C ALA A 18 -10.91 30.27 -27.91
N THR A 19 -10.89 28.95 -27.84
CA THR A 19 -11.23 28.20 -26.64
C THR A 19 -10.12 28.48 -25.64
N GLU A 20 -10.41 29.26 -24.61
CA GLU A 20 -9.58 29.31 -23.40
C GLU A 20 -9.45 27.88 -22.86
N THR A 21 -8.29 27.28 -23.10
CA THR A 21 -7.86 26.12 -22.33
C THR A 21 -7.79 26.56 -20.89
N GLN A 22 -8.77 26.15 -20.07
CA GLN A 22 -8.61 26.18 -18.62
C GLN A 22 -7.37 25.36 -18.30
N VAL A 23 -6.29 26.07 -18.00
CA VAL A 23 -5.10 25.51 -17.39
C VAL A 23 -5.58 25.00 -16.03
N ASN A 24 -5.76 23.68 -15.92
CA ASN A 24 -5.89 23.04 -14.62
C ASN A 24 -4.76 23.60 -13.76
N PRO A 25 -5.04 24.13 -12.55
CA PRO A 25 -3.98 24.63 -11.70
C PRO A 25 -3.03 23.47 -11.46
N SER A 26 -1.81 23.58 -12.03
CA SER A 26 -0.73 22.65 -11.77
C SER A 26 -0.58 22.59 -10.26
N VAL A 27 -0.95 21.46 -9.65
CA VAL A 27 -0.77 21.24 -8.22
C VAL A 27 0.72 21.42 -7.96
N VAL A 28 1.08 22.49 -7.26
CA VAL A 28 2.49 22.75 -6.95
C VAL A 28 2.90 21.75 -5.88
N LEU A 29 3.87 20.91 -6.20
CA LEU A 29 4.44 19.95 -5.26
C LEU A 29 4.95 20.69 -4.02
N ASN A 30 4.39 20.36 -2.85
CA ASN A 30 4.87 20.88 -1.58
C ASN A 30 5.50 19.73 -0.81
N THR A 31 6.73 19.37 -1.21
CA THR A 31 7.49 18.24 -0.69
C THR A 31 7.56 18.21 0.84
N LYS A 32 7.64 19.37 1.51
CA LYS A 32 7.66 19.43 2.99
C LYS A 32 6.32 19.01 3.59
N LYS A 33 5.21 19.53 3.06
CA LYS A 33 3.86 19.19 3.52
C LYS A 33 3.55 17.72 3.23
N ASP A 34 3.81 17.27 2.00
CA ASP A 34 3.58 15.89 1.59
C ASP A 34 4.42 14.90 2.44
N LYS A 35 5.70 15.22 2.72
CA LYS A 35 6.54 14.42 3.64
C LYS A 35 5.88 14.27 5.02
N GLN A 36 5.36 15.37 5.59
CA GLN A 36 4.72 15.34 6.91
C GLN A 36 3.44 14.51 6.91
N GLU A 37 2.63 14.60 5.85
CA GLU A 37 1.43 13.79 5.68
C GLU A 37 1.77 12.30 5.55
N ILE A 38 2.77 11.96 4.72
CA ILE A 38 3.23 10.58 4.52
C ILE A 38 3.83 10.01 5.81
N GLN A 39 4.61 10.80 6.55
CA GLN A 39 5.14 10.36 7.85
C GLN A 39 4.03 10.08 8.86
N LYS A 40 3.00 10.92 8.92
CA LYS A 40 1.83 10.66 9.75
C LYS A 40 1.10 9.39 9.33
N LEU A 41 0.97 9.14 8.03
CA LEU A 41 0.38 7.92 7.47
C LEU A 41 1.13 6.66 7.96
N VAL A 42 2.46 6.61 7.83
CA VAL A 42 3.27 5.46 8.27
C VAL A 42 3.16 5.25 9.78
N ARG A 43 3.24 6.31 10.58
CA ARG A 43 3.09 6.21 12.04
C ARG A 43 1.72 5.67 12.45
N ASN A 44 0.65 6.13 11.79
CA ASN A 44 -0.69 5.65 12.06
C ASN A 44 -0.87 4.18 11.66
N LEU A 45 -0.29 3.75 10.53
CA LEU A 45 -0.27 2.35 10.11
C LEU A 45 0.37 1.47 11.19
N LEU A 46 1.55 1.84 11.69
CA LEU A 46 2.28 1.04 12.66
C LEU A 46 1.56 0.99 14.03
N VAL A 47 0.96 2.09 14.47
CA VAL A 47 0.12 2.10 15.67
C VAL A 47 -1.12 1.21 15.51
N TRP A 48 -1.74 1.21 14.32
CA TRP A 48 -2.87 0.33 14.03
C TRP A 48 -2.47 -1.14 14.02
N ALA A 49 -1.29 -1.46 13.46
CA ALA A 49 -0.75 -2.82 13.44
C ALA A 49 -0.53 -3.38 14.86
N GLU A 50 0.00 -2.54 15.76
CA GLU A 50 0.28 -2.87 17.16
C GLU A 50 -0.98 -3.10 18.01
N ASP A 51 -2.09 -2.39 17.75
CA ASP A 51 -3.32 -2.53 18.55
C ASP A 51 -3.95 -3.93 18.40
N HIS A 52 -3.53 -4.73 17.40
CA HIS A 52 -3.89 -6.13 17.07
C HIS A 52 -5.38 -6.48 16.95
N LYS A 53 -6.30 -5.71 17.55
CA LYS A 53 -7.74 -5.98 17.61
C LYS A 53 -8.46 -5.73 16.29
N GLN A 54 -7.90 -4.85 15.46
CA GLN A 54 -8.51 -4.39 14.21
C GLN A 54 -7.73 -4.84 12.97
N VAL A 55 -6.63 -5.56 13.17
CA VAL A 55 -5.77 -6.03 12.08
C VAL A 55 -6.33 -7.36 11.57
N PRO A 56 -6.66 -7.48 10.28
CA PRO A 56 -7.11 -8.74 9.72
C PRO A 56 -5.95 -9.74 9.66
N ASP A 57 -6.26 -11.03 9.83
CA ASP A 57 -5.33 -12.11 9.49
C ASP A 57 -5.06 -12.11 7.99
N LEU A 58 -3.82 -11.77 7.59
CA LEU A 58 -3.39 -11.71 6.20
C LEU A 58 -3.17 -13.07 5.57
N LEU A 59 -3.11 -14.14 6.36
CA LEU A 59 -2.89 -15.51 5.89
C LEU A 59 -4.10 -16.35 6.29
N PRO A 60 -5.25 -16.21 5.61
CA PRO A 60 -6.48 -16.93 5.96
C PRO A 60 -6.36 -18.43 5.65
N PHE A 61 -5.57 -19.16 6.44
CA PHE A 61 -5.23 -20.55 6.19
C PHE A 61 -6.43 -21.48 6.34
N ILE A 62 -6.46 -22.53 5.52
CA ILE A 62 -7.31 -23.71 5.73
C ILE A 62 -6.47 -24.73 6.49
N VAL A 63 -6.87 -24.98 7.74
CA VAL A 63 -6.23 -25.94 8.65
C VAL A 63 -7.05 -27.23 8.69
N ASN A 64 -6.40 -28.34 8.38
CA ASN A 64 -6.92 -29.68 8.64
C ASN A 64 -6.93 -29.92 10.16
N ARG A 65 -8.10 -30.17 10.74
CA ARG A 65 -8.25 -30.28 12.20
C ARG A 65 -7.77 -31.61 12.77
N GLN A 66 -7.56 -32.61 11.92
CA GLN A 66 -7.16 -33.96 12.33
C GLN A 66 -5.66 -34.02 12.65
N ASP A 67 -4.83 -33.31 11.89
CA ASP A 67 -3.38 -33.34 11.99
C ASP A 67 -2.73 -31.95 12.08
N SER A 68 -3.56 -30.90 12.17
CA SER A 68 -3.13 -29.50 12.25
C SER A 68 -2.26 -29.06 11.08
N THR A 69 -2.44 -29.65 9.89
CA THR A 69 -1.72 -29.23 8.68
C THR A 69 -2.43 -28.09 7.97
N VAL A 70 -1.66 -27.11 7.50
CA VAL A 70 -2.12 -26.07 6.58
C VAL A 70 -2.12 -26.63 5.17
N THR A 71 -3.27 -26.55 4.51
CA THR A 71 -3.50 -27.19 3.20
C THR A 71 -3.85 -26.20 2.09
N GLY A 72 -4.04 -24.92 2.43
CA GLY A 72 -4.35 -23.88 1.47
C GLY A 72 -4.80 -22.59 2.15
N PHE A 73 -5.49 -21.75 1.37
CA PHE A 73 -6.06 -20.47 1.79
C PHE A 73 -7.57 -20.46 1.56
N ASP A 74 -8.31 -19.89 2.51
CA ASP A 74 -9.74 -19.64 2.41
C ASP A 74 -9.97 -18.34 1.63
N LEU A 75 -10.04 -18.47 0.30
CA LEU A 75 -10.23 -17.33 -0.60
C LEU A 75 -11.56 -16.59 -0.37
N SER A 76 -12.54 -17.21 0.32
CA SER A 76 -13.80 -16.54 0.65
C SER A 76 -13.62 -15.39 1.65
N LYS A 77 -12.54 -15.42 2.43
CA LYS A 77 -12.21 -14.37 3.41
C LYS A 77 -11.54 -13.14 2.79
N LEU A 78 -11.01 -13.24 1.58
CA LEU A 78 -10.25 -12.14 0.94
C LEU A 78 -11.04 -10.84 0.88
N LYS A 79 -12.33 -10.90 0.54
CA LYS A 79 -13.18 -9.72 0.51
C LYS A 79 -13.25 -9.01 1.88
N GLY A 80 -13.35 -9.77 2.97
CA GLY A 80 -13.40 -9.20 4.32
C GLY A 80 -12.08 -8.53 4.72
N ILE A 81 -10.96 -9.11 4.28
CA ILE A 81 -9.62 -8.54 4.48
C ILE A 81 -9.48 -7.25 3.66
N ASP A 82 -9.87 -7.27 2.38
CA ASP A 82 -9.88 -6.09 1.52
C ASP A 82 -10.69 -4.95 2.13
N ASP A 83 -11.91 -5.24 2.59
CA ASP A 83 -12.78 -4.25 3.22
C ASP A 83 -12.12 -3.69 4.49
N SER A 84 -11.50 -4.54 5.31
CA SER A 84 -10.76 -4.12 6.50
C SER A 84 -9.60 -3.17 6.16
N LEU A 85 -8.75 -3.55 5.19
CA LEU A 85 -7.63 -2.72 4.74
C LEU A 85 -8.13 -1.38 4.14
N ARG A 86 -9.19 -1.40 3.33
CA ARG A 86 -9.80 -0.18 2.76
C ARG A 86 -10.33 0.75 3.83
N ASN A 87 -10.98 0.21 4.86
CA ASN A 87 -11.60 0.99 5.94
C ASN A 87 -10.57 1.75 6.78
N THR A 88 -9.32 1.30 6.84
CA THR A 88 -8.23 2.07 7.49
C THR A 88 -7.95 3.40 6.78
N GLY A 89 -8.19 3.45 5.47
CA GLY A 89 -7.78 4.57 4.62
C GLY A 89 -6.26 4.66 4.39
N PHE A 90 -5.46 3.72 4.89
CA PHE A 90 -4.00 3.75 4.75
C PHE A 90 -3.52 3.22 3.40
N PHE A 91 -4.21 2.22 2.85
CA PHE A 91 -3.75 1.47 1.69
C PHE A 91 -4.45 1.90 0.41
N SER A 92 -3.67 2.01 -0.66
CA SER A 92 -4.18 2.25 -2.01
C SER A 92 -4.84 0.99 -2.57
N ASP A 93 -5.62 1.16 -3.63
CA ASP A 93 -6.18 0.02 -4.38
C ASP A 93 -5.07 -0.87 -4.94
N GLU A 94 -3.96 -0.26 -5.34
CA GLU A 94 -2.77 -0.95 -5.84
C GLU A 94 -2.18 -1.91 -4.81
N PHE A 95 -2.06 -1.47 -3.55
CA PHE A 95 -1.57 -2.31 -2.45
C PHE A 95 -2.48 -3.51 -2.21
N ILE A 96 -3.79 -3.26 -2.09
CA ILE A 96 -4.79 -4.30 -1.83
C ILE A 96 -4.84 -5.32 -2.98
N ASN A 97 -4.78 -4.84 -4.23
CA ASN A 97 -4.72 -5.71 -5.40
C ASN A 97 -3.42 -6.55 -5.42
N ASN A 98 -2.29 -6.01 -4.98
CA ASN A 98 -1.04 -6.76 -4.87
C ASN A 98 -1.13 -7.84 -3.79
N TYR A 99 -1.65 -7.51 -2.60
CA TYR A 99 -1.91 -8.48 -1.53
C TYR A 99 -2.80 -9.64 -2.02
N ASN A 100 -3.90 -9.34 -2.72
CA ASN A 100 -4.77 -10.37 -3.28
C ASN A 100 -4.05 -11.28 -4.28
N LYS A 101 -3.21 -10.70 -5.15
CA LYS A 101 -2.41 -11.49 -6.09
C LYS A 101 -1.41 -12.40 -5.36
N ILE A 102 -0.79 -11.92 -4.29
CA ILE A 102 0.10 -12.72 -3.44
C ILE A 102 -0.64 -13.96 -2.92
N ILE A 103 -1.82 -13.80 -2.32
CA ILE A 103 -2.59 -14.93 -1.79
C ILE A 103 -3.01 -15.90 -2.90
N GLN A 104 -3.42 -15.38 -4.07
CA GLN A 104 -3.79 -16.23 -5.20
C GLN A 104 -2.60 -17.04 -5.75
N VAL A 105 -1.41 -16.44 -5.84
CA VAL A 105 -0.20 -17.15 -6.28
C VAL A 105 0.18 -18.22 -5.27
N LEU A 106 0.21 -17.91 -3.97
CA LEU A 106 0.48 -18.88 -2.91
C LEU A 106 -0.51 -20.05 -2.95
N TYR A 107 -1.80 -19.74 -3.08
CA TYR A 107 -2.84 -20.75 -3.21
C TYR A 107 -2.63 -21.67 -4.42
N SER A 108 -2.31 -21.11 -5.60
CA SER A 108 -1.99 -21.93 -6.79
C SER A 108 -0.78 -22.82 -6.55
N LYS A 109 0.31 -22.28 -6.00
CA LYS A 109 1.54 -23.03 -5.72
C LYS A 109 1.31 -24.19 -4.74
N MET A 110 0.44 -24.01 -3.74
CA MET A 110 0.03 -25.10 -2.85
C MET A 110 -0.78 -26.17 -3.58
N LYS A 111 -1.76 -25.78 -4.42
CA LYS A 111 -2.55 -26.74 -5.21
C LYS A 111 -1.69 -27.54 -6.19
N ASP A 112 -0.73 -26.87 -6.80
CA ASP A 112 0.22 -27.46 -7.75
C ASP A 112 1.36 -28.23 -7.05
N LYS A 113 1.32 -28.33 -5.71
CA LYS A 113 2.32 -29.02 -4.87
C LYS A 113 3.74 -28.47 -5.00
N GLN A 114 3.88 -27.23 -5.44
CA GLN A 114 5.15 -26.50 -5.43
C GLN A 114 5.50 -26.02 -4.01
N ILE A 115 4.47 -25.79 -3.20
CA ILE A 115 4.58 -25.57 -1.76
C ILE A 115 4.00 -26.79 -1.05
N ALA A 116 4.81 -27.44 -0.21
CA ALA A 116 4.36 -28.57 0.59
C ALA A 116 3.42 -28.11 1.72
N PRO A 117 2.46 -28.95 2.16
CA PRO A 117 1.75 -28.73 3.41
C PRO A 117 2.74 -28.60 4.58
N PHE A 118 2.40 -27.78 5.55
CA PHE A 118 3.21 -27.51 6.75
C PHE A 118 2.29 -27.50 7.99
N TYR A 119 2.84 -27.64 9.18
CA TYR A 119 2.04 -27.67 10.40
C TYR A 119 1.70 -26.26 10.89
N THR A 120 0.54 -26.08 11.52
CA THR A 120 0.22 -24.82 12.19
C THR A 120 1.24 -24.52 13.27
N GLY A 121 1.77 -23.30 13.29
CA GLY A 121 2.82 -22.87 14.21
C GLY A 121 4.23 -23.00 13.65
N GLU A 122 4.42 -23.68 12.53
CA GLU A 122 5.67 -23.62 11.77
C GLU A 122 5.71 -22.34 10.93
N ILE A 123 6.93 -21.84 10.69
CA ILE A 123 7.17 -20.77 9.72
C ILE A 123 6.75 -21.31 8.34
N PRO A 124 5.79 -20.67 7.65
CA PRO A 124 5.38 -21.15 6.35
C PRO A 124 6.55 -21.16 5.35
N PRO A 125 6.61 -22.11 4.41
CA PRO A 125 7.72 -22.28 3.47
C PRO A 125 7.68 -21.27 2.29
N PHE A 126 7.42 -20.00 2.59
CA PHE A 126 7.39 -18.87 1.66
C PHE A 126 7.78 -17.57 2.38
N GLY A 127 8.17 -16.53 1.63
CA GLY A 127 8.74 -15.30 2.20
C GLY A 127 7.74 -14.23 2.66
N PHE A 128 6.43 -14.46 2.52
CA PHE A 128 5.40 -13.46 2.82
C PHE A 128 4.78 -13.66 4.21
N ALA A 129 4.99 -12.68 5.11
CA ALA A 129 4.37 -12.60 6.44
C ALA A 129 4.66 -13.83 7.33
N THR A 130 5.90 -14.32 7.35
CA THR A 130 6.25 -15.61 7.98
C THR A 130 7.16 -15.54 9.20
N ASP A 131 8.14 -14.63 9.24
CA ASP A 131 9.16 -14.55 10.31
C ASP A 131 9.35 -13.15 10.90
N ALA A 132 8.53 -12.18 10.46
CA ALA A 132 8.52 -10.81 10.95
C ALA A 132 7.09 -10.24 10.83
N ASP A 133 6.79 -9.19 11.60
CA ASP A 133 5.53 -8.45 11.44
C ASP A 133 5.49 -7.86 10.02
N PRO A 134 4.46 -8.15 9.21
CA PRO A 134 4.43 -7.76 7.80
C PRO A 134 4.30 -6.24 7.60
N TRP A 135 3.82 -5.50 8.59
CA TRP A 135 3.55 -4.06 8.48
C TRP A 135 4.79 -3.21 8.68
N CYS A 136 5.72 -3.67 9.53
CA CYS A 136 7.02 -3.03 9.74
C CYS A 136 8.20 -3.80 9.14
N TYR A 137 7.99 -5.05 8.72
CA TYR A 137 9.04 -6.01 8.37
C TYR A 137 10.06 -6.19 9.50
N CYS A 138 9.58 -6.19 10.74
CA CYS A 138 10.39 -6.16 11.96
C CYS A 138 9.94 -7.22 12.98
N GLN A 139 10.86 -7.68 13.83
CA GLN A 139 10.57 -8.61 14.94
C GLN A 139 10.46 -7.89 16.30
N GLU A 140 11.20 -6.79 16.45
CA GLU A 140 11.26 -5.99 17.67
C GLU A 140 11.24 -4.50 17.29
N VAL A 141 11.00 -3.64 18.29
CA VAL A 141 11.06 -2.18 18.16
C VAL A 141 12.08 -1.60 19.15
N PRO A 142 12.84 -0.55 18.80
CA PRO A 142 13.92 -0.03 19.64
C PRO A 142 13.46 0.96 20.72
N TYR A 143 12.15 1.09 20.97
CA TYR A 143 11.58 2.04 21.94
C TYR A 143 10.63 1.35 22.90
N ASP A 144 10.62 1.83 24.13
CA ASP A 144 9.60 1.48 25.11
C ASP A 144 8.32 2.30 24.93
N HIS A 145 7.23 1.84 25.56
CA HIS A 145 5.92 2.51 25.62
C HIS A 145 6.00 3.97 26.13
N PRO A 146 5.05 4.86 25.76
CA PRO A 146 3.71 4.57 25.24
C PRO A 146 3.50 4.74 23.72
N ASN A 147 4.51 5.15 22.94
CA ASN A 147 4.35 5.30 21.49
C ASN A 147 5.66 5.03 20.74
N PRO A 148 6.07 3.75 20.60
CA PRO A 148 7.32 3.41 19.94
C PRO A 148 7.39 3.92 18.49
N PHE A 149 6.25 3.99 17.80
CA PHE A 149 6.20 4.41 16.40
C PHE A 149 6.15 5.93 16.21
N GLY A 150 5.91 6.72 17.27
CA GLY A 150 5.82 8.17 17.21
C GLY A 150 7.11 8.87 16.75
N LEU A 151 8.24 8.15 16.78
CA LEU A 151 9.56 8.64 16.42
C LEU A 151 10.02 8.23 15.02
N VAL A 152 9.27 7.38 14.31
CA VAL A 152 9.60 6.95 12.94
C VAL A 152 9.83 8.16 12.02
N ASP A 153 10.96 8.19 11.33
CA ASP A 153 11.34 9.26 10.41
C ASP A 153 11.32 8.75 8.96
N VAL A 154 10.62 9.49 8.10
CA VAL A 154 10.46 9.17 6.68
C VAL A 154 11.50 9.92 5.85
N HIS A 155 12.08 9.24 4.88
CA HIS A 155 13.08 9.78 3.96
C HIS A 155 12.58 9.61 2.52
N ILE A 156 12.64 10.69 1.76
CA ILE A 156 12.20 10.70 0.37
C ILE A 156 13.36 10.20 -0.50
N ILE A 157 13.10 9.20 -1.33
CA ILE A 157 13.98 8.82 -2.45
C ILE A 157 13.51 9.58 -3.69
N GLU A 158 12.23 9.42 -4.03
CA GLU A 158 11.55 10.08 -5.14
C GLU A 158 10.15 10.49 -4.68
N LEU A 159 9.71 11.70 -5.01
CA LEU A 159 8.34 12.15 -4.72
C LEU A 159 7.90 13.17 -5.77
N ASN A 160 6.75 12.93 -6.37
CA ASN A 160 6.06 13.88 -7.23
C ASN A 160 4.63 14.10 -6.71
N ASN A 161 3.74 14.67 -7.54
CA ASN A 161 2.37 14.99 -7.13
C ASN A 161 1.43 13.77 -7.05
N GLU A 162 1.82 12.64 -7.64
CA GLU A 162 0.98 11.45 -7.83
C GLU A 162 1.52 10.25 -7.06
N ASP A 163 2.84 10.07 -7.01
CA ASP A 163 3.48 8.93 -6.36
C ASP A 163 4.80 9.32 -5.68
N GLY A 164 5.31 8.39 -4.88
CA GLY A 164 6.63 8.50 -4.28
C GLY A 164 7.20 7.16 -3.86
N LYS A 165 8.53 7.10 -3.85
CA LYS A 165 9.34 6.03 -3.27
C LYS A 165 10.07 6.58 -2.06
N LEU A 166 9.91 5.92 -0.94
CA LEU A 166 10.42 6.38 0.34
C LEU A 166 10.99 5.20 1.11
N TYR A 167 11.72 5.53 2.16
CA TYR A 167 11.99 4.58 3.23
C TYR A 167 11.74 5.26 4.56
N TRP A 168 11.51 4.46 5.60
CA TRP A 168 11.47 4.97 6.95
C TRP A 168 12.52 4.29 7.81
N THR A 169 12.89 4.98 8.89
CA THR A 169 13.89 4.56 9.88
C THR A 169 13.34 4.74 11.28
N TRP A 170 13.93 4.05 12.24
CA TRP A 170 13.75 4.35 13.65
C TRP A 170 14.40 5.71 13.96
N GLY A 171 13.61 6.73 14.28
CA GLY A 171 14.12 8.08 14.59
C GLY A 171 14.37 8.31 16.08
N SER A 172 15.33 9.17 16.43
CA SER A 172 15.67 9.45 17.84
C SER A 172 16.16 8.23 18.64
N LEU A 173 16.90 7.33 17.99
CA LEU A 173 17.54 6.20 18.65
C LEU A 173 18.48 6.65 19.80
N PRO A 174 18.55 5.90 20.92
CA PRO A 174 19.55 6.11 21.96
C PRO A 174 20.98 6.11 21.41
N LYS A 175 21.90 6.85 22.04
CA LYS A 175 23.29 6.93 21.60
C LYS A 175 23.97 5.55 21.58
N ASP A 176 23.64 4.74 22.57
CA ASP A 176 24.06 3.37 22.81
C ASP A 176 23.21 2.31 22.10
N ALA A 177 22.23 2.71 21.27
CA ALA A 177 21.50 1.77 20.42
C ALA A 177 22.47 0.97 19.55
N LEU A 178 22.18 -0.34 19.42
CA LEU A 178 22.95 -1.27 18.59
C LEU A 178 23.06 -0.75 17.15
N ALA A 179 24.17 -1.07 16.50
CA ALA A 179 24.44 -0.63 15.12
C ALA A 179 23.32 -1.06 14.17
N ASP A 180 22.80 -2.28 14.35
CA ASP A 180 21.72 -2.85 13.54
C ASP A 180 20.48 -1.96 13.52
N TRP A 181 20.09 -1.35 14.65
CA TRP A 181 18.95 -0.42 14.70
C TRP A 181 19.17 0.86 13.88
N LYS A 182 20.42 1.31 13.76
CA LYS A 182 20.80 2.56 13.06
C LYS A 182 20.85 2.37 11.55
N ASP A 183 21.17 1.16 11.08
CA ASP A 183 21.33 0.85 9.67
C ASP A 183 20.03 0.33 9.01
N VAL A 184 19.06 -0.09 9.83
CA VAL A 184 17.76 -0.56 9.36
C VAL A 184 17.01 0.53 8.60
N ARG A 185 16.49 0.13 7.42
CA ARG A 185 15.66 0.95 6.54
C ARG A 185 14.56 0.08 5.95
N TYR A 186 13.34 0.60 5.97
CA TYR A 186 12.18 -0.11 5.44
C TYR A 186 11.59 0.64 4.26
N ASN A 187 11.64 0.03 3.09
CA ASN A 187 11.20 0.66 1.86
C ASN A 187 9.68 0.57 1.72
N PHE A 188 9.09 1.64 1.22
CA PHE A 188 7.66 1.69 0.90
C PHE A 188 7.39 2.69 -0.22
N ASN A 189 6.28 2.49 -0.92
CA ASN A 189 5.82 3.45 -1.91
C ASN A 189 4.49 4.04 -1.47
N VAL A 190 4.23 5.25 -1.94
CA VAL A 190 2.94 5.93 -1.78
C VAL A 190 2.37 6.32 -3.12
N LYS A 191 1.06 6.47 -3.14
CA LYS A 191 0.30 6.99 -4.26
C LYS A 191 -0.79 7.91 -3.74
N LYS A 192 -1.08 8.97 -4.49
CA LYS A 192 -2.19 9.87 -4.22
C LYS A 192 -3.45 9.31 -4.84
N GLU A 193 -4.46 9.06 -4.02
CA GLU A 193 -5.81 8.69 -4.45
C GLU A 193 -6.79 9.76 -4.00
N GLY A 194 -7.27 10.55 -4.96
CA GLY A 194 -7.89 11.85 -4.65
C GLY A 194 -6.85 12.78 -4.01
N ASP A 195 -7.22 13.43 -2.92
CA ASP A 195 -6.35 14.38 -2.20
C ASP A 195 -5.55 13.74 -1.05
N LYS A 196 -5.49 12.40 -0.97
CA LYS A 196 -4.84 11.68 0.14
C LYS A 196 -3.71 10.79 -0.35
N TRP A 197 -2.57 10.88 0.33
CA TRP A 197 -1.50 9.89 0.22
C TRP A 197 -1.93 8.57 0.85
N LYS A 198 -1.64 7.48 0.16
CA LYS A 198 -1.86 6.11 0.62
C LYS A 198 -0.66 5.24 0.31
N ILE A 199 -0.43 4.21 1.11
CA ILE A 199 0.61 3.21 0.91
C ILE A 199 0.24 2.35 -0.31
N SER A 200 1.09 2.34 -1.32
CA SER A 200 0.93 1.49 -2.52
C SER A 200 1.81 0.24 -2.49
N TYR A 201 2.84 0.24 -1.64
CA TYR A 201 3.74 -0.89 -1.46
C TYR A 201 4.40 -0.82 -0.07
N LEU A 202 4.62 -1.99 0.54
CA LEU A 202 5.48 -2.19 1.71
C LEU A 202 6.49 -3.29 1.38
N GLN A 203 7.73 -3.11 1.81
CA GLN A 203 8.73 -4.17 1.79
C GLN A 203 8.20 -5.45 2.46
N GLY A 204 8.39 -6.59 1.80
CA GLY A 204 7.83 -7.88 2.24
C GLY A 204 6.54 -8.26 1.50
N PHE A 205 5.80 -7.31 0.92
CA PHE A 205 4.65 -7.59 0.05
C PHE A 205 5.10 -7.79 -1.41
N ASP A 206 6.08 -8.66 -1.62
CA ASP A 206 6.76 -8.83 -2.89
C ASP A 206 6.30 -10.10 -3.61
N ILE A 207 5.44 -9.96 -4.61
CA ILE A 207 4.95 -11.09 -5.42
C ILE A 207 6.07 -11.91 -6.07
N LYS A 208 7.22 -11.27 -6.36
CA LYS A 208 8.38 -11.92 -6.99
C LYS A 208 9.16 -12.82 -6.04
N MET A 209 8.98 -12.65 -4.72
CA MET A 209 9.67 -13.41 -3.68
C MET A 209 8.83 -14.59 -3.17
N ILE A 210 7.71 -14.85 -3.83
CA ILE A 210 6.75 -15.93 -3.53
C ILE A 210 6.83 -16.99 -4.61
#